data_AF-A7AUI4-F1
#
_entry.id   AF-A7AUI4-F1
#
_cell.length_a   1.000
_cell.length_b   1.000
_cell.length_c   1.000
_cell.angle_alpha   90.00
_cell.angle_beta   90.00
_cell.angle_gamma   90.00
#
_symmetry.space_group_name_H-M   'P 1'
#
loop_
_entity.id
_entity.type
_entity.pdbx_description
1 polymer ?
#
loop_
_entity_poly.entity_id
_entity_poly.type
_entity_poly.pdbx_seq_one_letter_code
_entity_poly.pdbx_strand_id
1 'polypeptide(L)'
;MGWFSSSDSGASSSSSGSSVGLMGRAEAFQKEVDAMLGEVTRMSLPLQKGAFECCVRCFDTGDDNLEKIGDCVKQCQERPERFGNAVQTELNQLQDALLSCQKRCVEKYSSKGSGDTESASVSMERCAVQCYDSNEGLLRDISSRLKSLHRNF
;
A
#
# COMPACT_ATOMS: atom_id res chain seq x y z
N MET A 1 -5.46 -11.67 -14.55
CA MET A 1 -5.76 -11.59 -16.00
C MET A 1 -6.00 -10.11 -16.29
N GLY A 2 -4.99 -9.26 -16.47
CA GLY A 2 -4.07 -9.20 -17.62
C GLY A 2 -4.44 -7.95 -18.43
N TRP A 3 -4.02 -6.76 -17.97
CA TRP A 3 -4.37 -5.46 -18.57
C TRP A 3 -3.13 -4.67 -19.02
N PHE A 4 -2.24 -5.29 -19.79
CA PHE A 4 -1.26 -4.54 -20.56
C PHE A 4 -1.17 -5.16 -21.96
N SER A 5 -1.93 -4.58 -22.89
CA SER A 5 -1.69 -4.76 -24.32
C SER A 5 -0.66 -3.72 -24.75
N SER A 6 0.50 -4.20 -25.16
CA SER A 6 1.52 -3.43 -25.87
C SER A 6 1.01 -3.05 -27.26
N SER A 7 1.15 -1.77 -27.61
CA SER A 7 1.20 -1.31 -28.99
C SER A 7 2.34 -0.31 -29.11
N ASP A 8 3.44 -0.78 -29.68
CA ASP A 8 4.56 0.01 -30.18
C ASP A 8 4.17 0.69 -31.49
N SER A 9 4.46 1.99 -31.63
CA SER A 9 4.66 2.68 -32.91
C SER A 9 5.38 3.98 -32.65
N GLY A 10 6.52 4.15 -33.32
CA GLY A 10 7.60 5.04 -32.91
C GLY A 10 7.39 6.52 -33.22
N ALA A 11 8.24 7.34 -32.57
CA ALA A 11 8.89 8.51 -33.14
C ALA A 11 9.98 8.96 -32.17
N SER A 12 11.23 8.88 -32.61
CA SER A 12 12.39 9.39 -31.89
C SER A 12 12.36 10.92 -31.92
N SER A 13 12.06 11.55 -30.78
CA SER A 13 12.45 12.92 -30.52
C SER A 13 13.04 13.02 -29.11
N SER A 14 14.31 13.39 -29.11
CA SER A 14 15.22 13.68 -28.01
C SER A 14 14.60 14.48 -26.85
N SER A 15 14.48 13.84 -25.69
CA SER A 15 14.39 14.46 -24.35
C SER A 15 14.83 13.46 -23.26
N SER A 16 16.02 12.89 -23.44
CA SER A 16 16.51 11.70 -22.74
C SER A 16 17.09 11.93 -21.33
N GLY A 17 16.86 13.08 -20.71
CA GLY A 17 17.38 13.39 -19.37
C GLY A 17 16.37 13.28 -18.23
N SER A 18 15.07 13.47 -18.50
CA SER A 18 14.08 13.68 -17.45
C SER A 18 13.29 12.41 -17.14
N SER A 19 12.67 11.77 -18.14
CA SER A 19 11.73 10.63 -18.00
C SER A 19 12.26 9.39 -17.27
N VAL A 20 13.58 9.22 -17.23
CA VAL A 20 14.25 8.12 -16.53
C VAL A 20 14.13 8.30 -15.00
N GLY A 21 14.01 9.55 -14.52
CA GLY A 21 13.92 9.88 -13.10
C GLY A 21 12.59 9.48 -12.46
N LEU A 22 11.46 9.82 -13.10
CA LEU A 22 10.14 9.47 -12.56
C LEU A 22 9.88 7.97 -12.52
N MET A 23 10.19 7.27 -13.61
CA MET A 23 9.96 5.82 -13.69
C MET A 23 10.85 5.09 -12.69
N GLY A 24 12.13 5.49 -12.56
CA GLY A 24 13.04 4.94 -11.56
C GLY A 24 12.56 5.20 -10.13
N ARG A 25 12.03 6.40 -9.85
CA ARG A 25 11.50 6.72 -8.51
C ARG A 25 10.22 5.94 -8.18
N ALA A 26 9.32 5.79 -9.15
CA ALA A 26 8.11 4.99 -8.98
C ALA A 26 8.45 3.52 -8.68
N GLU A 27 9.43 2.95 -9.39
CA GLU A 27 9.91 1.58 -9.14
C GLU A 27 10.55 1.45 -7.74
N ALA A 28 11.36 2.41 -7.33
CA ALA A 28 11.96 2.43 -6.00
C ALA A 28 10.89 2.49 -4.90
N PHE A 29 9.90 3.38 -5.05
CA PHE A 29 8.79 3.49 -4.12
C PHE A 29 7.97 2.20 -4.05
N GLN A 30 7.68 1.57 -5.19
CA GLN A 30 6.97 0.29 -5.23
C GLN A 30 7.73 -0.79 -4.44
N LYS A 31 9.06 -0.87 -4.59
CA LYS A 31 9.89 -1.81 -3.83
C LYS A 31 9.84 -1.55 -2.33
N GLU A 32 9.81 -0.29 -1.90
CA GLU A 32 9.66 0.07 -0.49
C GLU A 32 8.30 -0.37 0.07
N VAL A 33 7.21 -0.16 -0.70
CA VAL A 33 5.87 -0.63 -0.35
C VAL A 33 5.84 -2.15 -0.23
N ASP A 34 6.39 -2.86 -1.22
CA ASP A 34 6.45 -4.33 -1.22
C ASP A 34 7.28 -4.87 -0.05
N ALA A 35 8.39 -4.21 0.28
CA ALA A 35 9.22 -4.57 1.43
C ALA A 35 8.46 -4.39 2.75
N MET A 36 7.76 -3.26 2.91
CA MET A 36 6.92 -3.01 4.08
C MET A 36 5.81 -4.06 4.20
N LEU A 37 5.10 -4.34 3.10
CA LEU A 37 4.04 -5.36 3.05
C LEU A 37 4.59 -6.73 3.41
N GLY A 38 5.74 -7.11 2.85
CA GLY A 38 6.40 -8.36 3.16
C GLY A 38 6.81 -8.48 4.64
N GLU A 39 7.19 -7.39 5.29
CA GLU A 39 7.47 -7.37 6.73
C GLU A 39 6.17 -7.54 7.54
N VAL A 40 5.14 -6.77 7.22
CA VAL A 40 3.82 -6.83 7.87
C VAL A 40 3.18 -8.21 7.73
N THR A 41 3.28 -8.85 6.57
CA THR A 41 2.81 -10.22 6.36
C THR A 41 3.58 -11.21 7.23
N ARG A 42 4.91 -11.09 7.35
CA ARG A 42 5.68 -11.97 8.24
C ARG A 42 5.30 -11.77 9.70
N MET A 43 5.02 -10.53 10.11
CA MET A 43 4.54 -10.22 11.45
C MET A 43 3.14 -10.80 11.73
N SER A 44 2.27 -10.93 10.73
CA SER A 44 0.94 -11.50 10.94
C SER A 44 0.96 -13.02 11.13
N LEU A 45 2.00 -13.74 10.68
CA LEU A 45 2.05 -15.20 10.75
C LEU A 45 1.98 -15.75 12.19
N PRO A 46 2.72 -15.23 13.19
CA PRO A 46 2.54 -15.64 14.58
C PRO A 46 1.13 -15.42 15.12
N LEU A 47 0.49 -14.29 14.77
CA LEU A 47 -0.89 -13.99 15.17
C LEU A 47 -1.87 -15.02 14.60
N GLN A 48 -1.74 -15.33 13.31
CA GLN A 48 -2.57 -16.33 12.63
C GLN A 48 -2.36 -17.71 13.24
N LYS A 49 -1.10 -18.12 13.47
CA LYS A 49 -0.78 -19.39 14.11
C LYS A 49 -1.45 -19.50 15.49
N GLY A 50 -1.29 -18.48 16.34
CA GLY A 50 -1.88 -18.46 17.67
C GLY A 50 -3.41 -18.52 17.66
N ALA A 51 -4.04 -17.84 16.69
CA ALA A 51 -5.48 -17.92 16.48
C ALA A 51 -5.93 -19.32 16.07
N PHE A 52 -5.24 -19.99 15.14
CA PHE A 52 -5.57 -21.36 14.74
C PHE A 52 -5.40 -22.35 15.89
N GLU A 53 -4.31 -22.27 16.65
CA GLU A 53 -4.10 -23.10 17.84
C GLU A 53 -5.17 -22.84 18.92
N CYS A 54 -5.63 -21.60 19.06
CA CYS A 54 -6.77 -21.25 19.91
C CYS A 54 -8.06 -21.91 19.42
N CYS A 55 -8.36 -21.81 18.12
CA CYS A 55 -9.55 -22.42 17.53
C CYS A 55 -9.57 -23.95 17.72
N VAL A 56 -8.44 -24.64 17.55
CA VAL A 56 -8.35 -26.08 17.79
C VAL A 56 -8.78 -26.41 19.22
N ARG A 57 -8.28 -25.66 20.21
CA ARG A 57 -8.64 -25.86 21.62
C ARG A 57 -10.12 -25.62 21.92
N CYS A 58 -10.82 -24.80 21.14
CA CYS A 58 -12.27 -24.62 21.31
C CYS A 58 -13.02 -25.94 21.07
N PHE A 59 -12.56 -26.77 20.14
CA PHE A 59 -13.17 -28.07 19.82
C PHE A 59 -12.78 -29.17 20.81
N ASP A 60 -11.63 -29.03 21.50
CA ASP A 60 -11.14 -30.00 22.48
C ASP A 60 -11.87 -29.93 23.84
N THR A 61 -12.74 -28.94 24.05
CA THR A 61 -13.43 -28.72 25.35
C THR A 61 -14.46 -29.79 25.70
N GLY A 62 -14.93 -30.57 24.73
CA GLY A 62 -15.98 -31.57 24.93
C GLY A 62 -17.35 -30.97 25.27
N ASP A 63 -17.56 -29.68 24.98
CA ASP A 63 -18.86 -29.03 25.12
C ASP A 63 -19.75 -29.38 23.92
N ASP A 64 -20.94 -29.95 24.16
CA ASP A 64 -21.91 -30.23 23.10
C ASP A 64 -22.63 -28.96 22.61
N ASN A 65 -22.46 -27.83 23.32
CA ASN A 65 -23.07 -26.57 22.97
C ASN A 65 -22.30 -25.85 21.84
N LEU A 66 -22.87 -25.96 20.64
CA LEU A 66 -22.34 -25.33 19.42
C LEU A 66 -22.20 -23.80 19.50
N GLU A 67 -23.06 -23.11 20.25
CA GLU A 67 -22.98 -21.65 20.37
C GLU A 67 -21.71 -21.23 21.12
N LYS A 68 -21.37 -21.94 22.20
CA LYS A 68 -20.15 -21.66 22.97
C LYS A 68 -18.88 -21.95 22.17
N ILE A 69 -18.86 -23.04 21.39
CA ILE A 69 -17.75 -23.32 20.48
C ILE A 69 -17.62 -22.19 19.46
N GLY A 70 -18.74 -21.76 18.86
CA GLY A 70 -18.77 -20.66 17.90
C GLY A 70 -18.22 -19.35 18.48
N ASP A 71 -18.62 -19.00 19.69
CA ASP A 71 -18.13 -17.79 20.36
C ASP A 71 -16.67 -17.88 20.77
N CYS A 72 -16.19 -19.06 21.17
CA CYS A 72 -14.77 -19.32 21.41
C CYS A 72 -13.95 -19.09 20.13
N VAL A 73 -14.38 -19.63 18.99
CA VAL A 73 -13.70 -19.46 17.70
C VAL A 73 -13.66 -17.98 17.28
N LYS A 74 -14.77 -17.25 17.44
CA LYS A 74 -14.81 -15.80 17.16
C LYS A 74 -13.77 -15.03 18.00
N GLN A 75 -13.66 -15.34 19.29
CA GLN A 75 -12.68 -14.70 20.17
C GLN A 75 -11.24 -14.99 19.74
N CYS A 76 -10.95 -16.21 19.26
CA CYS A 76 -9.63 -16.56 18.74
C CYS A 76 -9.27 -15.76 17.47
N GLN A 77 -10.25 -15.45 16.61
CA GLN A 77 -10.05 -14.77 15.34
C GLN A 77 -10.00 -13.24 15.45
N GLU A 78 -10.54 -12.68 16.53
CA GLU A 78 -10.67 -11.23 16.72
C GLU A 78 -9.34 -10.47 16.57
N ARG A 79 -8.23 -11.00 17.12
CA ARG A 79 -6.92 -10.34 17.04
C ARG A 79 -6.36 -10.30 15.61
N PRO A 80 -6.24 -11.43 14.88
CA PRO A 80 -5.86 -11.41 13.47
C PRO A 80 -6.76 -10.52 12.60
N GLU A 81 -8.08 -10.54 12.83
CA GLU A 81 -9.03 -9.72 12.07
C GLU A 81 -8.80 -8.22 12.31
N ARG A 82 -8.65 -7.81 13.58
CA ARG A 82 -8.32 -6.42 13.92
C ARG A 82 -7.01 -5.98 13.29
N PHE A 83 -5.98 -6.82 13.30
CA PHE A 83 -4.71 -6.52 12.64
C PHE A 83 -4.87 -6.40 11.12
N GLY A 84 -5.55 -7.36 10.48
CA GLY A 84 -5.81 -7.33 9.03
C GLY A 84 -6.60 -6.10 8.59
N ASN A 85 -7.63 -5.72 9.35
CA ASN A 85 -8.40 -4.50 9.10
C ASN A 85 -7.53 -3.24 9.19
N ALA A 86 -6.66 -3.16 10.20
CA ALA A 86 -5.73 -2.03 10.32
C ALA A 86 -4.77 -1.95 9.13
N VAL A 87 -4.19 -3.07 8.70
CA VAL A 87 -3.34 -3.11 7.49
C VAL A 87 -4.11 -2.59 6.27
N GLN A 88 -5.35 -3.03 6.07
CA GLN A 88 -6.17 -2.58 4.94
C GLN A 88 -6.45 -1.07 5.01
N THR A 89 -6.78 -0.53 6.20
CA THR A 89 -7.00 0.90 6.39
C THR A 89 -5.76 1.72 6.03
N GLU A 90 -4.59 1.29 6.48
CA GLU A 90 -3.33 1.99 6.20
C GLU A 90 -2.96 1.97 4.70
N LEU A 91 -3.21 0.85 4.01
CA LEU A 91 -2.97 0.75 2.57
C LEU A 91 -3.94 1.61 1.75
N ASN A 92 -5.20 1.69 2.18
CA ASN A 92 -6.18 2.60 1.56
C ASN A 92 -5.73 4.06 1.75
N GLN A 93 -5.26 4.43 2.94
CA GLN A 93 -4.72 5.77 3.20
C GLN A 93 -3.53 6.10 2.28
N LEU A 94 -2.62 5.15 2.09
CA LEU A 94 -1.48 5.32 1.18
C LEU A 94 -1.96 5.53 -0.27
N GLN A 95 -2.90 4.71 -0.73
CA GLN A 95 -3.49 4.82 -2.07
C GLN A 95 -4.16 6.20 -2.27
N ASP A 96 -4.98 6.63 -1.31
CA ASP A 96 -5.66 7.93 -1.36
C ASP A 96 -4.66 9.09 -1.41
N ALA A 97 -3.58 9.01 -0.64
CA ALA A 97 -2.53 10.02 -0.61
C ALA A 97 -1.81 10.13 -1.97
N LEU A 98 -1.51 8.99 -2.61
CA LEU A 98 -0.90 8.95 -3.95
C LEU A 98 -1.85 9.51 -5.02
N LEU A 99 -3.11 9.08 -5.03
CA LEU A 99 -4.12 9.56 -5.99
C LEU A 99 -4.37 11.07 -5.84
N SER A 100 -4.53 11.55 -4.60
CA SER A 100 -4.70 12.97 -4.29
C SER A 100 -3.50 13.79 -4.77
N CYS A 101 -2.30 13.28 -4.53
CA CYS A 101 -1.08 13.94 -4.93
C CYS A 101 -0.89 13.99 -6.46
N GLN A 102 -1.21 12.90 -7.17
CA GLN A 102 -1.25 12.88 -8.63
C GLN A 102 -2.26 13.91 -9.17
N LYS A 103 -3.47 13.95 -8.61
CA LYS A 103 -4.52 14.90 -9.00
C LYS A 103 -4.05 16.35 -8.84
N ARG A 104 -3.40 16.67 -7.72
CA ARG A 104 -2.81 18.00 -7.47
C ARG A 104 -1.75 18.36 -8.50
N CYS A 105 -0.91 17.40 -8.90
CA CYS A 105 0.06 17.63 -9.97
C CYS A 105 -0.62 17.90 -11.31
N VAL A 106 -1.63 17.10 -11.68
CA VAL A 106 -2.41 17.32 -12.90
C VAL A 106 -3.02 18.72 -12.88
N GLU A 107 -3.82 19.08 -11.88
CA GLU A 107 -4.51 20.37 -11.77
C GLU A 107 -3.55 21.58 -11.87
N LYS A 108 -2.38 21.48 -11.22
CA LYS A 108 -1.39 22.55 -11.18
C LYS A 108 -0.74 22.84 -12.53
N TYR A 109 -0.61 21.82 -13.38
CA TYR A 109 0.10 21.94 -14.66
C TYR A 109 -0.83 21.82 -15.88
N SER A 110 -2.07 21.34 -15.72
CA SER A 110 -3.11 21.34 -16.76
C SER A 110 -3.83 22.69 -16.88
N SER A 111 -3.85 23.49 -15.81
CA SER A 111 -4.48 24.82 -15.78
C SER A 111 -3.58 25.95 -16.33
N LYS A 112 -2.28 25.70 -16.52
CA LYS A 112 -1.37 26.63 -17.19
C LYS A 112 -1.48 26.45 -18.70
N GLY A 113 -2.30 27.29 -19.33
CA GLY A 113 -2.55 27.26 -20.77
C GLY A 113 -1.28 27.29 -21.63
N SER A 114 -1.29 26.44 -22.66
CA SER A 114 -0.63 26.53 -23.96
C SER A 114 0.24 27.78 -24.21
N GLY A 115 1.49 27.74 -23.74
CA GLY A 115 2.54 28.71 -24.08
C GLY A 115 3.92 28.08 -24.23
N ASP A 116 4.29 27.16 -23.33
CA ASP A 116 5.58 26.46 -23.36
C ASP A 116 5.39 24.97 -23.00
N THR A 117 4.99 24.16 -23.98
CA THR A 117 4.69 22.73 -23.82
C THR A 117 5.90 21.91 -23.33
N GLU A 118 7.13 22.37 -23.61
CA GLU A 118 8.38 21.74 -23.16
C GLU A 118 8.65 21.96 -21.66
N SER A 119 8.12 23.03 -21.05
CA SER A 119 8.28 23.33 -19.62
C SER A 119 7.25 22.63 -18.72
N ALA A 120 6.06 22.32 -19.27
CA ALA A 120 4.95 21.75 -18.52
C ALA A 120 5.17 20.27 -18.18
N SER A 121 5.68 19.48 -19.14
CA SER A 121 5.98 18.06 -18.95
C SER A 121 7.06 17.84 -17.88
N VAL A 122 8.17 18.59 -17.94
CA VAL A 122 9.26 18.54 -16.95
C VAL A 122 8.77 18.96 -15.56
N SER A 123 7.89 19.96 -15.48
CA SER A 123 7.33 20.41 -14.21
C SER A 123 6.35 19.41 -13.61
N MET A 124 5.56 18.75 -14.45
CA MET A 124 4.66 17.66 -14.04
C MET A 124 5.46 16.45 -13.54
N GLU A 125 6.56 16.12 -14.21
CA GLU A 125 7.45 15.04 -13.80
C GLU A 125 8.09 15.31 -12.43
N ARG A 126 8.63 16.51 -12.21
CA ARG A 126 9.16 16.91 -10.89
C ARG A 126 8.11 16.85 -9.79
N CYS A 127 6.87 17.23 -10.10
CA CYS A 127 5.77 17.12 -9.14
C CYS A 127 5.48 15.66 -8.77
N ALA A 128 5.51 14.76 -9.75
CA ALA A 128 5.30 13.34 -9.52
C ALA A 128 6.47 12.71 -8.72
N VAL A 129 7.72 13.12 -8.96
CA VAL A 129 8.86 12.70 -8.11
C VAL A 129 8.68 13.18 -6.67
N GLN A 130 8.36 14.47 -6.48
CA GLN A 130 8.09 15.03 -5.15
C GLN A 130 6.91 14.35 -4.45
N CYS A 131 5.96 13.82 -5.21
CA CYS A 131 4.85 13.04 -4.71
C CYS A 131 5.33 11.78 -3.99
N TYR A 132 6.21 11.01 -4.62
CA TYR A 132 6.78 9.81 -3.99
C TYR A 132 7.61 10.18 -2.77
N ASP A 133 8.45 11.22 -2.84
CA ASP A 133 9.26 11.67 -1.71
C ASP A 133 8.42 12.12 -0.51
N SER A 134 7.30 12.79 -0.76
CA SER A 134 6.38 13.22 0.31
C SER A 134 5.62 12.04 0.92
N ASN A 135 5.35 11.00 0.14
CA ASN A 135 4.63 9.80 0.60
C ASN A 135 5.56 8.74 1.21
N GLU A 136 6.88 8.82 1.01
CA GLU A 136 7.85 7.96 1.70
C GLU A 136 7.79 8.15 3.23
N GLY A 137 7.59 9.40 3.69
CA GLY A 137 7.35 9.68 5.11
C GLY A 137 6.09 8.97 5.62
N LEU A 138 4.99 9.03 4.85
CA LEU A 138 3.75 8.34 5.19
C LEU A 138 3.95 6.82 5.24
N LEU A 139 4.72 6.24 4.33
CA LEU A 139 5.04 4.81 4.33
C LEU A 139 5.74 4.38 5.62
N ARG A 140 6.72 5.18 6.08
CA ARG A 140 7.42 4.93 7.35
C ARG A 140 6.47 5.03 8.55
N ASP A 141 5.57 6.01 8.53
CA ASP A 141 4.58 6.19 9.59
C ASP A 141 3.59 5.03 9.64
N ILE A 142 3.10 4.57 8.49
CA ILE A 142 2.26 3.36 8.37
C ILE A 142 2.96 2.16 8.98
N SER A 143 4.20 1.89 8.56
CA SER A 143 5.00 0.77 9.08
C SER A 143 5.14 0.85 10.61
N SER A 144 5.42 2.05 11.14
CA SER A 144 5.52 2.29 12.58
C SER A 144 4.21 2.01 13.32
N ARG A 145 3.07 2.48 12.79
CA ARG A 145 1.74 2.24 13.37
C ARG A 145 1.39 0.75 13.39
N LEU A 146 1.61 0.05 12.29
CA LEU A 146 1.36 -1.39 12.19
C LEU A 146 2.25 -2.21 13.13
N LYS A 147 3.53 -1.85 13.27
CA LYS A 147 4.45 -2.44 14.25
C LYS A 147 4.01 -2.17 15.69
N SER A 148 3.56 -0.96 15.97
CA SER A 148 3.06 -0.60 17.29
C SER A 148 1.80 -1.39 17.65
N LEU A 149 0.85 -1.48 16.71
CA LEU A 149 -0.38 -2.25 16.86
C LEU A 149 -0.08 -3.73 17.08
N HIS A 150 0.83 -4.31 16.30
CA HIS A 150 1.23 -5.71 16.43
C HIS A 150 1.77 -6.02 17.84
N ARG A 151 2.57 -5.12 18.43
CA ARG A 151 3.11 -5.32 19.79
C ARG A 151 2.04 -5.31 20.89
N ASN A 152 0.86 -4.78 20.61
CA ASN A 152 -0.25 -4.73 21.56
C ASN A 152 -1.12 -6.00 21.54
N PHE A 153 -0.79 -6.99 20.68
CA PHE A 153 -1.45 -8.29 20.60
C PHE A 153 -0.63 -9.39 21.27
#